data_AF-A0A031HK06-F1
#
_entry.id   AF-A0A031HK06-F1
#
_cell.length_a   1.000
_cell.length_b   1.000
_cell.length_c   1.000
_cell.angle_alpha   90.00
_cell.angle_beta   90.00
_cell.angle_gamma   90.00
#
_symmetry.space_group_name_H-M   'P 1'
#
loop_
_entity.id
_entity.type
_entity.pdbx_description
1 polymer ?
#
loop_
_entity_poly.entity_id
_entity_poly.type
_entity_poly.pdbx_seq_one_letter_code
_entity_poly.pdbx_strand_id
1 'polypeptide(L)' 'MKAMYDGDVIMDQDGRLSGMVAGDVIVRPGCTVRISGMVGGDVYVEAGASARISGMVSGRIVNRGGAIRVTGMVGG' A
#
# COMPACT_ATOMS: atom_id res chain seq x y z
N MET A 1 9.50 0.22 17.90
CA MET A 1 9.47 1.36 16.95
C MET A 1 8.74 0.92 15.71
N LYS A 2 7.72 1.67 15.25
CA LYS A 2 7.18 1.49 13.91
C LYS A 2 8.00 2.36 12.96
N ALA A 3 8.36 1.83 11.79
CA ALA A 3 9.04 2.61 10.77
C ALA A 3 8.16 3.79 10.32
N MET A 4 8.76 4.93 10.04
CA MET A 4 8.11 6.10 9.46
C MET A 4 8.83 6.43 8.15
N TYR A 5 8.06 6.55 7.07
CA TYR A 5 8.54 6.93 5.74
C TYR A 5 7.96 8.30 5.42
N ASP A 6 8.82 9.30 5.25
CA ASP A 6 8.43 10.73 5.10
C ASP A 6 7.97 11.10 3.68
N GLY A 7 7.89 10.12 2.79
CA GLY A 7 7.45 10.30 1.41
C GLY A 7 6.91 9.00 0.84
N ASP A 8 6.96 8.87 -0.49
CA ASP A 8 6.42 7.71 -1.19
C ASP A 8 7.25 6.45 -0.91
N VAL A 9 6.58 5.30 -0.93
CA VAL A 9 7.21 3.99 -0.82
C VAL A 9 6.93 3.17 -2.07
N ILE A 10 7.99 2.74 -2.73
CA ILE A 10 7.92 1.79 -3.84
C ILE A 10 8.20 0.40 -3.29
N MET A 11 7.24 -0.50 -3.45
CA MET A 11 7.37 -1.92 -3.15
C MET A 11 7.69 -2.64 -4.46
N ASP A 12 8.98 -2.84 -4.72
CA ASP A 12 9.55 -3.55 -5.87
C ASP A 12 9.94 -5.00 -5.56
N GLN A 13 9.59 -5.45 -4.35
CA GLN A 13 9.76 -6.82 -3.88
C GLN A 13 8.63 -7.18 -2.91
N ASP A 14 8.40 -8.47 -2.74
CA ASP A 14 7.46 -9.00 -1.76
C ASP A 14 7.78 -8.50 -0.35
N GLY A 15 6.75 -8.17 0.43
CA GLY A 15 7.01 -7.64 1.75
C GLY A 15 5.81 -7.18 2.55
N ARG A 16 6.12 -6.52 3.66
CA ARG A 16 5.13 -5.98 4.59
C ARG A 16 5.45 -4.54 4.94
N LEU A 17 4.42 -3.70 4.85
CA LEU A 17 4.43 -2.34 5.35
C LEU A 17 3.54 -2.25 6.60
N SER A 18 4.15 -1.96 7.75
CA SER A 18 3.46 -1.88 9.05
C SER A 18 3.63 -0.54 9.77
N GLY A 19 4.42 0.34 9.17
CA GLY A 19 4.73 1.68 9.64
C GLY A 19 3.74 2.75 9.17
N MET A 20 4.14 4.00 9.29
CA MET A 20 3.43 5.13 8.68
C MET A 20 4.16 5.53 7.40
N VAL A 21 3.42 5.74 6.32
CA VAL A 21 3.89 6.33 5.06
C VAL A 21 3.18 7.66 4.91
N ALA A 22 3.92 8.75 4.84
CA ALA A 22 3.34 10.08 4.68
C ALA A 22 2.79 10.28 3.25
N GLY A 23 3.47 9.72 2.25
CA GLY A 23 3.10 9.80 0.83
C GLY A 23 2.31 8.60 0.32
N ASP A 24 2.52 8.32 -0.96
CA ASP A 24 1.87 7.24 -1.70
C ASP A 24 2.59 5.90 -1.53
N VAL A 25 1.87 4.80 -1.76
CA VAL A 25 2.48 3.46 -1.87
C VAL A 25 2.25 2.90 -3.26
N ILE A 26 3.33 2.50 -3.93
CA ILE A 26 3.28 1.88 -5.26
C ILE A 26 3.71 0.42 -5.13
N VAL A 27 2.82 -0.52 -5.46
CA VAL A 27 3.13 -1.95 -5.52
C VAL A 27 3.41 -2.34 -6.96
N ARG A 28 4.67 -2.67 -7.25
CA ARG A 28 5.16 -3.04 -8.59
C ARG A 28 4.62 -4.40 -9.07
N PRO A 29 4.64 -4.66 -10.39
CA PRO A 29 4.19 -5.92 -10.96
C PRO A 29 4.90 -7.12 -10.34
N GLY A 30 4.18 -8.23 -10.18
CA GLY A 30 4.72 -9.48 -9.62
C GLY A 30 4.95 -9.45 -8.10
N CYS A 31 4.78 -8.30 -7.43
CA CYS A 31 4.99 -8.19 -6.00
C CYS A 31 3.72 -8.52 -5.20
N THR A 32 3.89 -9.21 -4.09
CA THR A 32 2.86 -9.48 -3.08
C THR A 32 3.16 -8.72 -1.79
N VAL A 33 2.32 -7.76 -1.46
CA VAL A 33 2.53 -6.84 -0.33
C VAL A 33 1.39 -6.89 0.68
N ARG A 34 1.75 -6.91 1.96
CA ARG A 34 0.80 -6.68 3.07
C ARG A 34 0.97 -5.29 3.66
N ILE A 35 -0.07 -4.47 3.59
CA ILE A 35 -0.12 -3.13 4.18
C ILE A 35 -1.01 -3.18 5.42
N SER A 36 -0.39 -3.05 6.59
CA SER A 36 -1.05 -3.04 7.91
C SER A 36 -0.84 -1.72 8.67
N GLY A 37 -0.09 -0.81 8.06
CA GLY A 37 0.24 0.51 8.57
C GLY A 37 -0.77 1.59 8.18
N MET A 38 -0.35 2.84 8.28
CA MET A 38 -1.10 4.00 7.78
C MET A 38 -0.43 4.52 6.52
N VAL A 39 -1.22 4.78 5.48
CA VAL A 39 -0.79 5.46 4.26
C VAL A 39 -1.50 6.80 4.19
N GLY A 40 -0.73 7.88 4.20
CA GLY A 40 -1.22 9.26 4.14
C GLY A 40 -1.73 9.64 2.75
N GLY A 41 -1.14 9.08 1.70
CA GLY A 41 -1.55 9.27 0.31
C GLY A 41 -2.41 8.14 -0.25
N ASP A 42 -2.25 7.92 -1.55
CA ASP A 42 -2.92 6.90 -2.34
C ASP A 42 -2.11 5.59 -2.38
N VAL A 43 -2.78 4.47 -2.61
CA VAL A 43 -2.14 3.16 -2.86
C VAL A 43 -2.39 2.74 -4.29
N TYR A 44 -1.32 2.59 -5.07
CA TYR A 44 -1.36 2.11 -6.45
C TYR A 44 -0.90 0.66 -6.52
N VAL A 45 -1.74 -0.21 -7.09
CA VAL A 45 -1.40 -1.62 -7.29
C VAL A 45 -1.31 -1.89 -8.78
N GLU A 46 -0.09 -2.11 -9.27
CA GLU A 46 0.18 -2.29 -10.69
C GLU A 46 -0.26 -3.68 -11.20
N ALA A 47 -0.32 -3.83 -12.51
CA ALA A 47 -0.78 -5.07 -13.15
C ALA A 47 0.04 -6.28 -12.69
N GLY A 48 -0.63 -7.38 -12.34
CA GLY A 48 0.02 -8.59 -11.85
C GLY A 48 0.57 -8.50 -10.43
N ALA A 49 0.40 -7.37 -9.73
CA ALA A 49 0.72 -7.24 -8.32
C ALA A 49 -0.45 -7.69 -7.42
N SER A 50 -0.15 -7.98 -6.15
CA SER A 50 -1.15 -8.36 -5.14
C SER A 50 -0.95 -7.55 -3.87
N ALA A 51 -1.99 -6.84 -3.42
CA ALA A 51 -1.96 -6.05 -2.20
C ALA A 51 -3.05 -6.50 -1.23
N ARG A 52 -2.65 -6.81 0.01
CA ARG A 52 -3.57 -7.02 1.13
C ARG A 52 -3.46 -5.87 2.11
N ILE A 53 -4.53 -5.09 2.22
CA ILE A 53 -4.57 -3.85 2.99
C ILE A 53 -5.49 -4.06 4.19
N SER A 54 -4.92 -4.14 5.38
CA SER A 54 -5.65 -4.20 6.66
C SER A 54 -5.47 -2.95 7.52
N GLY A 55 -4.64 -2.01 7.06
CA GLY A 55 -4.38 -0.73 7.71
C GLY A 55 -5.35 0.37 7.27
N MET A 56 -4.93 1.62 7.46
CA MET A 56 -5.69 2.80 7.02
C MET A 56 -5.02 3.41 5.78
N VAL A 57 -5.82 3.74 4.77
CA VAL A 57 -5.42 4.56 3.63
C VAL A 57 -6.23 5.84 3.67
N SER A 58 -5.58 6.97 3.88
CA SER A 58 -6.24 8.28 3.96
C SER A 58 -6.73 8.75 2.59
N GLY A 59 -5.98 8.43 1.53
CA GLY A 59 -6.38 8.66 0.15
C GLY A 59 -7.21 7.51 -0.44
N ARG A 60 -6.98 7.24 -1.72
CA ARG A 60 -7.65 6.23 -2.54
C ARG A 60 -6.80 4.98 -2.72
N ILE A 61 -7.47 3.89 -3.03
CA ILE A 61 -6.81 2.67 -3.50
C ILE A 61 -7.07 2.51 -5.00
N VAL A 62 -6.03 2.65 -5.81
CA VAL A 62 -6.08 2.63 -7.27
C VAL A 62 -5.58 1.28 -7.77
N ASN A 63 -6.50 0.44 -8.25
CA ASN A 63 -6.17 -0.81 -8.90
C ASN A 63 -5.88 -0.59 -10.40
N ARG A 64 -4.63 -0.81 -10.84
CA ARG A 64 -4.19 -0.71 -12.25
C ARG A 64 -4.04 -2.08 -12.92
N GLY A 65 -4.85 -3.06 -12.52
CA GLY A 65 -4.84 -4.42 -13.08
C GLY A 65 -4.22 -5.49 -12.18
N GLY A 66 -4.03 -5.18 -10.89
CA GLY A 66 -3.60 -6.13 -9.87
C GLY A 66 -4.76 -6.71 -9.07
N ALA A 67 -4.42 -7.49 -8.04
CA ALA A 67 -5.36 -8.04 -7.08
C ALA A 67 -5.31 -7.25 -5.76
N ILE A 68 -6.46 -6.76 -5.30
CA ILE A 68 -6.54 -6.01 -4.04
C ILE A 68 -7.54 -6.68 -3.11
N ARG A 69 -7.13 -6.88 -1.87
CA ARG A 69 -8.03 -7.23 -0.76
C ARG A 69 -7.92 -6.20 0.34
N VAL A 70 -9.03 -5.52 0.64
CA VAL A 70 -9.11 -4.53 1.72
C VAL A 70 -9.95 -5.09 2.85
N THR A 71 -9.40 -5.07 4.06
CA THR A 71 -10.12 -5.33 5.31
C THR A 71 -9.95 -4.19 6.31
N GLY A 72 -9.25 -3.13 5.91
CA GLY A 72 -9.03 -1.92 6.69
C GLY A 72 -9.97 -0.79 6.30
N MET A 73 -9.59 0.45 6.63
CA MET A 73 -10.37 1.64 6.33
C MET A 73 -9.76 2.44 5.18
N VAL A 74 -10.61 2.99 4.31
CA VAL A 74 -10.23 3.84 3.18
C VAL A 74 -11.02 5.14 3.30
N GLY A 75 -10.32 6.27 3.26
CA GLY A 75 -10.91 7.59 3.51
C GLY A 75 -11.44 8.31 2.27
N GLY A 76 -10.81 8.10 1.10
CA GLY A 76 -11.11 8.83 -0.15
C GLY A 76 -11.87 8.04 -1.21
#